data_AF-A0A4U9VVR1-F1
#
_entry.id   AF-A0A4U9VVR1-F1
#
_cell.length_a   1.000
_cell.length_b   1.000
_cell.length_c   1.000
_cell.angle_alpha   90.00
_cell.angle_beta   90.00
_cell.angle_gamma   90.00
#
_symmetry.space_group_name_H-M   'P 1'
#
loop_
_entity.id
_entity.type
_entity.pdbx_description
1 polymer ?
#
loop_
_entity_poly.entity_id
_entity_poly.type
_entity_poly.pdbx_seq_one_letter_code
_entity_poly.pdbx_strand_id
1 'polypeptide(L)' 'MRDADNPQLVKAQGVSGLGLRLEDEHGRDVRLGSRGAPLLLTPGQDALTYRVAAERTPAGLVAGRYRAVVDFHLSYD' A
#
# COMPACT_ATOMS: atom_id res chain seq x y z
N MET A 1 5.08 -0.45 -7.62
CA MET A 1 5.23 -1.84 -8.08
C MET A 1 4.82 -2.78 -6.95
N ARG A 2 4.17 -3.92 -7.27
CA ARG A 2 3.83 -4.94 -6.27
C ARG A 2 5.06 -5.79 -5.91
N ASP A 3 5.10 -6.29 -4.69
CA ASP A 3 6.10 -7.27 -4.28
C ASP A 3 5.90 -8.60 -5.05
N ALA A 4 7.01 -9.31 -5.33
CA ALA A 4 6.98 -10.51 -6.15
C ALA A 4 6.54 -11.75 -5.35
N ASP A 5 6.87 -11.81 -4.06
CA ASP A 5 6.57 -12.92 -3.18
C ASP A 5 5.21 -12.74 -2.48
N ASN A 6 4.74 -11.49 -2.36
CA ASN A 6 3.37 -11.16 -1.94
C ASN A 6 2.78 -9.99 -2.76
N PRO A 7 2.02 -10.27 -3.83
CA PRO A 7 1.47 -9.24 -4.72
C PRO A 7 0.49 -8.23 -4.07
N GLN A 8 0.09 -8.45 -2.82
CA GLN A 8 -0.72 -7.50 -2.06
C GLN A 8 0.11 -6.35 -1.47
N LEU A 9 1.42 -6.53 -1.35
CA LEU A 9 2.32 -5.53 -0.78
C LEU A 9 2.89 -4.61 -1.86
N VAL A 10 3.18 -3.37 -1.46
CA VAL A 10 4.07 -2.49 -2.22
C VAL A 10 5.49 -3.03 -2.10
N LYS A 11 6.19 -3.16 -3.22
CA LYS A 11 7.60 -3.54 -3.23
C LYS A 11 8.46 -2.48 -2.54
N ALA A 12 9.25 -2.90 -1.55
CA ALA A 12 10.29 -2.08 -0.95
C ALA A 12 11.60 -2.22 -1.75
N GLN A 13 12.12 -1.13 -2.29
CA GLN A 13 13.38 -1.11 -3.03
C GLN A 13 14.56 -0.92 -2.08
N GLY A 14 15.66 -1.65 -2.29
CA GLY A 14 16.87 -1.58 -1.46
C GLY A 14 16.96 -2.64 -0.36
N VAL A 15 15.93 -3.49 -0.20
CA VAL A 15 15.86 -4.61 0.75
C VAL A 15 15.25 -5.84 0.07
N SER A 16 15.27 -6.99 0.76
CA SER A 16 14.61 -8.25 0.37
C SER A 16 13.88 -8.86 1.57
N GLY A 17 12.85 -9.68 1.33
CA GLY A 17 12.11 -10.37 2.40
C GLY A 17 11.13 -9.47 3.16
N LEU A 18 10.82 -8.29 2.61
CA LEU A 18 9.95 -7.27 3.19
C LEU A 18 9.23 -6.47 2.09
N GLY A 19 7.94 -6.22 2.29
CA GLY A 19 7.14 -5.25 1.52
C GLY A 19 6.38 -4.30 2.45
N LEU A 20 5.61 -3.38 1.87
CA LEU A 20 4.74 -2.48 2.63
C LEU A 20 3.27 -2.80 2.40
N ARG A 21 2.55 -3.08 3.48
CA ARG A 21 1.09 -3.19 3.52
C ARG A 21 0.49 -1.79 3.53
N LEU A 22 -0.53 -1.59 2.71
CA LEU A 22 -1.33 -0.36 2.70
C LEU A 22 -2.78 -0.73 3.02
N GLU A 23 -3.32 -0.11 4.07
CA GLU A 23 -4.70 -0.32 4.49
C GLU A 23 -5.44 1.00 4.57
N ASP A 24 -6.74 0.98 4.28
CA ASP A 24 -7.61 2.13 4.50
C ASP A 24 -7.93 2.34 5.99
N GLU A 25 -8.72 3.36 6.30
CA GLU A 25 -9.11 3.69 7.67
C GLU A 25 -9.84 2.55 8.40
N HIS A 26 -10.51 1.66 7.64
CA HIS A 26 -11.24 0.49 8.13
C HIS A 26 -10.36 -0.76 8.23
N GLY A 27 -9.06 -0.67 7.92
CA GLY A 27 -8.14 -1.81 7.93
C GLY A 27 -8.29 -2.72 6.71
N ARG A 28 -8.94 -2.25 5.63
CA ARG A 28 -9.08 -3.03 4.39
C ARG A 28 -7.86 -2.83 3.51
N ASP A 29 -7.35 -3.94 2.98
CA ASP A 29 -6.19 -3.97 2.10
C ASP A 29 -6.41 -3.12 0.83
N VAL A 30 -5.50 -2.19 0.56
CA VAL A 30 -5.52 -1.35 -0.63
C VAL A 30 -4.74 -2.04 -1.74
N ARG A 31 -5.48 -2.65 -2.67
CA ARG A 31 -4.92 -3.36 -3.81
C ARG A 31 -4.34 -2.38 -4.83
N LEU A 32 -3.01 -2.32 -4.92
CA LEU A 32 -2.28 -1.46 -5.87
C LEU A 32 -2.68 -1.75 -7.31
N GLY A 33 -2.96 -0.73 -8.13
CA GLY A 33 -3.26 -0.91 -9.56
C GLY A 33 -4.65 -1.48 -9.86
N SER A 34 -5.52 -1.63 -8.85
CA SER A 34 -6.96 -1.81 -9.06
C SER A 34 -7.70 -0.55 -8.63
N ARG A 35 -8.88 -0.32 -9.23
CA ARG A 35 -9.81 0.67 -8.72
C ARG A 35 -10.18 0.27 -7.28
N GLY A 36 -9.90 1.14 -6.32
CA GLY A 36 -10.31 0.95 -4.92
C GLY A 36 -11.83 0.90 -4.82
N ALA A 37 -12.34 0.47 -3.66
CA ALA A 37 -13.76 0.62 -3.37
C ALA A 37 -14.16 2.10 -3.52
N PRO A 38 -15.32 2.41 -4.11
CA PRO A 38 -15.82 3.79 -4.14
C PRO A 38 -15.82 4.37 -2.73
N LEU A 39 -15.16 5.50 -2.56
CA LEU A 39 -15.17 6.26 -1.31
C LEU A 39 -16.32 7.25 -1.42
N LEU A 40 -17.39 7.03 -0.67
CA LEU A 40 -18.42 8.05 -0.50
C LEU A 40 -17.85 9.14 0.40
N LEU A 41 -17.56 10.29 -0.18
CA LEU A 41 -17.17 11.47 0.60
C LEU A 41 -18.44 12.10 1.14
N THR A 42 -18.61 12.09 2.46
CA THR A 42 -19.65 12.90 3.11
C THR A 42 -19.27 14.39 3.04
N PRO A 43 -20.24 15.32 2.93
CA PRO A 43 -19.93 16.74 3.01
C PRO A 43 -19.12 17.07 4.27
N GLY A 44 -17.94 17.67 4.09
CA GLY A 44 -16.98 17.96 5.16
C GLY A 44 -15.87 16.91 5.34
N GLN A 45 -15.90 15.79 4.61
CA GLN A 45 -14.78 14.85 4.56
C GLN A 45 -13.74 15.33 3.53
N ASP A 46 -12.67 15.96 4.03
CA ASP A 46 -11.55 16.49 3.23
C ASP A 46 -10.25 15.70 3.39
N ALA A 47 -10.25 14.64 4.19
CA ALA A 47 -9.11 13.78 4.45
C ALA A 47 -9.41 12.29 4.23
N LEU A 48 -8.44 11.57 3.68
CA LEU A 48 -8.42 10.11 3.61
C LEU A 48 -7.24 9.59 4.42
N THR A 49 -7.52 8.70 5.38
CA THR A 49 -6.49 8.13 6.25
C THR A 49 -6.10 6.73 5.77
N TYR A 50 -4.80 6.50 5.65
CA TYR A 50 -4.24 5.20 5.32
C TYR A 50 -3.19 4.79 6.35
N ARG A 51 -3.08 3.48 6.60
CA ARG A 51 -2.00 2.90 7.39
C ARG A 51 -0.98 2.23 6.49
N VAL A 52 0.29 2.48 6.77
CA VAL A 52 1.43 1.85 6.10
C VAL A 52 2.21 1.06 7.13
N ALA A 53 2.35 -0.25 6.91
CA ALA A 53 3.10 -1.14 7.78
C ALA A 53 4.10 -1.97 6.98
N ALA A 54 5.28 -2.19 7.56
CA ALA A 54 6.25 -3.12 6.97
C ALA A 54 5.83 -4.57 7.27
N GLU A 55 5.79 -5.42 6.26
CA GLU A 55 5.36 -6.81 6.36
C GLU A 55 6.41 -7.75 5.77
N ARG A 56 6.68 -8.86 6.47
CA ARG A 56 7.64 -9.89 6.00
C ARG A 56 7.08 -10.66 4.82
N THR A 57 7.94 -10.99 3.87
CA THR A 57 7.61 -11.93 2.78
C THR A 57 8.35 -13.26 2.96
N PRO A 58 7.98 -14.31 2.22
CA PRO A 58 8.69 -15.59 2.24
C PRO A 58 10.16 -15.52 1.79
N ALA A 59 10.57 -14.47 1.07
CA ALA A 59 11.96 -14.29 0.67
C ALA A 59 12.90 -14.08 1.87
N GLY A 60 14.17 -14.43 1.67
CA GLY A 60 15.22 -14.17 2.66
C GLY A 60 15.31 -12.68 2.99
N LEU A 61 15.35 -12.37 4.29
CA LEU A 61 15.44 -10.98 4.78
C LEU A 61 16.85 -10.45 4.57
N VAL A 62 16.96 -9.38 3.78
CA VAL A 62 18.18 -8.59 3.65
C VAL A 62 17.85 -7.18 4.14
N ALA A 63 18.40 -6.84 5.32
CA ALA A 63 18.15 -5.56 5.97
C ALA A 63 18.92 -4.42 5.28
N GLY A 64 18.37 -3.20 5.37
CA GLY A 64 18.96 -2.02 4.76
C GLY A 64 18.00 -0.84 4.74
N ARG A 65 18.46 0.29 4.19
CA ARG A 65 17.57 1.41 3.89
C ARG A 65 16.68 1.01 2.72
N TYR A 66 15.40 1.32 2.82
CA TYR A 66 14.46 1.06 1.74
C TYR A 66 13.62 2.29 1.37
N ARG A 67 13.07 2.25 0.16
CA ARG A 67 12.11 3.21 -0.36
C ARG A 67 10.99 2.47 -1.07
N ALA A 68 9.77 3.01 -0.99
CA ALA A 68 8.68 2.66 -1.87
C ALA A 68 8.09 3.94 -2.47
N VAL A 69 7.53 3.83 -3.68
CA VAL A 69 6.80 4.91 -4.35
C VAL A 69 5.46 4.34 -4.79
N VAL A 70 4.39 5.07 -4.44
CA VAL A 70 3.01 4.74 -4.78
C VAL A 70 2.37 6.02 -5.33
N ASP A 71 1.73 5.90 -6.49
CA ASP A 71 0.96 6.99 -7.08
C ASP A 71 -0.48 6.94 -6.57
N PHE A 72 -1.01 8.09 -6.16
CA PHE A 72 -2.37 8.23 -5.67
C PHE A 72 -3.24 8.95 -6.69
N HIS A 73 -4.34 8.33 -7.09
CA HIS A 73 -5.26 8.88 -8.08
C HIS A 73 -6.66 8.99 -7.47
N LEU A 74 -7.23 10.19 -7.53
CA LEU A 74 -8.60 10.46 -7.15
C LEU A 74 -9.38 10.92 -8.39
N SER A 75 -10.53 10.29 -8.62
CA SER A 75 -11.47 10.66 -9.67
C SER A 75 -12.82 10.91 -9.03
N TYR A 76 -13.48 11.98 -9.46
CA TYR A 76 -14.85 12.30 -9.10
C TYR A 76 -15.74 11.92 -10.29
N ASP A 77 -16.87 11.27 -10.01
CA ASP A 77 -17.93 11.05 -11.00
C ASP A 77 -18.92 12.21 -11.00
#